data_AF-A0A3S0R556-F1
#
_entry.id   AF-A0A3S0R556-F1
#
_cell.length_a   1.000
_cell.length_b   1.000
_cell.length_c   1.000
_cell.angle_alpha   90.00
_cell.angle_beta   90.00
_cell.angle_gamma   90.00
#
_symmetry.space_group_name_H-M   'P 1'
#
loop_
_entity.id
_entity.type
_entity.pdbx_description
1 polymer ?
#
loop_
_entity_poly.entity_id
_entity_poly.type
_entity_poly.pdbx_seq_one_letter_code
_entity_poly.pdbx_strand_id
1 'polypeptide(L)'
;MVELALVLPILILLLCGIIDFGRVFHVYLTIDHAGREAARTASLGKFSDVVTIAVDKSGSLISASDVTVSYSDPNKVSGSLATVKIDYQITFLTPIIQPFFPTGLTLSDTTKMRIE
;
A
#
# COMPACT_ATOMS: atom_id res chain seq x y z
N MET A 1 25.83 36.91 -10.15
CA MET A 1 25.32 35.52 -10.17
C MET A 1 24.27 35.38 -9.07
N VAL A 2 23.07 35.95 -9.28
CA VAL A 2 21.97 35.96 -8.29
C VAL A 2 20.76 35.17 -8.79
N GLU A 3 20.61 35.02 -10.11
CA GLU A 3 19.50 34.27 -10.72
C GLU A 3 19.52 32.78 -10.31
N LEU A 4 20.70 32.14 -10.29
CA LEU A 4 20.82 30.73 -9.87
C LEU A 4 20.39 30.53 -8.39
N ALA A 5 20.67 31.48 -7.52
CA ALA A 5 20.35 31.38 -6.09
C ALA A 5 18.84 31.39 -5.83
N LEU A 6 18.05 32.02 -6.72
CA LEU A 6 16.59 32.05 -6.63
C LEU A 6 15.92 30.83 -7.29
N VAL A 7 16.50 30.29 -8.36
CA VAL A 7 15.95 29.12 -9.06
C VAL A 7 16.22 27.82 -8.30
N LEU A 8 17.39 27.71 -7.67
CA LEU A 8 17.80 26.51 -6.93
C LEU A 8 16.80 26.05 -5.84
N PRO A 9 16.28 26.92 -4.94
CA PRO A 9 15.33 26.47 -3.91
C PRO A 9 14.01 25.97 -4.50
N ILE A 10 13.53 26.58 -5.60
CA ILE A 10 12.31 26.14 -6.30
C ILE A 10 12.54 24.76 -6.93
N LEU A 11 13.71 24.57 -7.54
CA LEU A 11 14.10 23.28 -8.13
C LEU A 11 14.18 22.18 -7.06
N ILE A 12 14.76 22.47 -5.90
CA ILE A 12 14.86 21.52 -4.78
C ILE A 12 13.47 21.14 -4.27
N LEU A 13 12.57 22.12 -4.10
CA LEU A 13 11.20 21.85 -3.66
C LEU A 13 10.46 20.94 -4.66
N LEU A 14 10.58 21.24 -5.95
CA LEU A 14 9.98 20.44 -7.01
C LEU A 14 10.56 19.01 -7.04
N LEU A 15 11.87 18.86 -6.88
CA LEU A 15 12.52 17.55 -6.81
C LEU A 15 12.05 16.75 -5.59
N CYS A 16 11.97 17.37 -4.41
CA CYS A 16 11.46 16.73 -3.21
C CYS A 16 10.02 16.25 -3.40
N GLY A 17 9.17 17.08 -4.01
CA GLY A 17 7.79 16.71 -4.35
C GLY A 17 7.71 15.50 -5.28
N ILE A 18 8.53 15.46 -6.33
CA ILE A 18 8.55 14.33 -7.28
C ILE A 18 9.03 13.04 -6.61
N ILE A 19 10.07 13.11 -5.76
CA ILE A 19 10.64 11.94 -5.08
C ILE A 19 9.59 11.30 -4.16
N ASP A 20 8.98 12.09 -3.28
CA ASP A 20 7.99 11.57 -2.34
C ASP A 20 6.72 11.10 -3.06
N PHE A 21 6.27 11.83 -4.09
CA PHE A 21 5.13 11.40 -4.91
C PHE A 21 5.40 10.06 -5.60
N GLY A 22 6.56 9.90 -6.23
CA GLY A 22 6.94 8.66 -6.91
C GLY A 22 6.97 7.48 -5.94
N ARG A 23 7.43 7.70 -4.70
CA ARG A 23 7.45 6.67 -3.66
C ARG A 23 6.04 6.30 -3.19
N VAL A 24 5.18 7.28 -2.93
CA VAL A 24 3.77 7.03 -2.57
C VAL A 24 3.07 6.22 -3.67
N PHE A 25 3.27 6.60 -4.93
CA PHE A 25 2.68 5.91 -6.07
C PHE A 25 3.19 4.48 -6.24
N HIS A 26 4.49 4.26 -6.06
CA HIS A 26 5.08 2.91 -6.06
C HIS A 26 4.46 2.02 -4.98
N VAL A 27 4.34 2.54 -3.75
CA VAL A 27 3.70 1.81 -2.64
C VAL A 27 2.25 1.49 -2.97
N TYR A 28 1.49 2.44 -3.50
CA TYR A 28 0.09 2.25 -3.89
C TYR A 28 -0.08 1.11 -4.90
N LEU A 29 0.74 1.06 -5.96
CA LEU A 29 0.70 -0.04 -6.92
C LEU A 29 1.10 -1.37 -6.29
N THR A 30 2.11 -1.36 -5.41
CA THR A 30 2.61 -2.55 -4.75
C THR A 30 1.54 -3.18 -3.85
N ILE A 31 0.81 -2.38 -3.08
CA ILE A 31 -0.29 -2.87 -2.22
C ILE A 31 -1.48 -3.36 -3.04
N ASP A 32 -1.84 -2.72 -4.16
CA ASP A 32 -2.91 -3.19 -5.07
C ASP A 32 -2.57 -4.57 -5.65
N HIS A 33 -1.34 -4.73 -6.16
CA HIS A 33 -0.86 -6.01 -6.67
C HIS A 33 -0.86 -7.10 -5.58
N ALA A 34 -0.37 -6.78 -4.38
CA ALA A 34 -0.36 -7.71 -3.25
C ALA A 34 -1.77 -8.09 -2.78
N GLY A 35 -2.68 -7.12 -2.69
CA GLY A 35 -4.08 -7.32 -2.29
C GLY A 35 -4.82 -8.24 -3.25
N ARG A 36 -4.59 -8.08 -4.56
CA ARG A 36 -5.17 -8.94 -5.60
C ARG A 36 -4.67 -10.37 -5.55
N GLU A 37 -3.36 -10.58 -5.37
CA GLU A 37 -2.80 -11.93 -5.23
C GLU A 37 -3.23 -12.62 -3.94
N ALA A 38 -3.35 -11.86 -2.85
CA ALA A 38 -3.86 -12.36 -1.58
C ALA A 38 -5.35 -12.75 -1.70
N ALA A 39 -6.18 -11.90 -2.31
CA ALA A 39 -7.59 -12.17 -2.54
C ALA A 39 -7.81 -13.38 -3.47
N ARG A 40 -6.98 -13.53 -4.51
CA ARG A 40 -6.98 -14.72 -5.39
C ARG A 40 -6.61 -15.97 -4.63
N THR A 41 -5.69 -15.87 -3.68
CA THR A 41 -5.31 -17.03 -2.88
C THR A 41 -6.42 -17.42 -1.89
N ALA A 42 -7.11 -16.41 -1.35
CA ALA A 42 -8.31 -16.63 -0.54
C ALA A 42 -9.44 -17.26 -1.35
N SER A 43 -9.64 -16.86 -2.62
CA SER A 43 -10.68 -17.44 -3.46
C SER A 43 -10.44 -18.91 -3.80
N LEU A 44 -9.18 -19.34 -3.84
CA LEU A 44 -8.78 -20.73 -4.06
C LEU A 44 -8.83 -21.60 -2.78
N GLY A 45 -9.34 -21.07 -1.67
CA GLY A 45 -9.49 -21.82 -0.42
C GLY A 45 -8.23 -21.91 0.46
N LYS A 46 -7.13 -21.25 0.09
CA LYS A 46 -5.87 -21.25 0.87
C LYS A 46 -5.83 -20.13 1.90
N PHE A 47 -6.76 -20.17 2.86
CA PHE A 47 -7.01 -19.07 3.79
C PHE A 47 -5.87 -18.77 4.77
N SER A 48 -5.05 -19.76 5.11
CA SER A 48 -3.87 -19.58 5.99
C SER A 48 -2.77 -18.76 5.33
N ASP A 49 -2.67 -18.84 4.01
CA ASP A 49 -1.52 -18.31 3.26
C ASP A 49 -1.77 -16.88 2.78
N VAL A 50 -3.00 -16.38 2.88
CA VAL A 50 -3.43 -15.07 2.35
C VAL A 50 -2.53 -13.94 2.86
N VAL A 51 -2.28 -13.90 4.17
CA VAL A 51 -1.45 -12.86 4.80
C VAL A 51 0.02 -13.00 4.38
N THR A 52 0.55 -14.22 4.36
CA THR A 52 1.93 -14.49 3.95
C THR A 52 2.16 -14.10 2.49
N ILE A 53 1.19 -14.38 1.62
CA ILE A 53 1.27 -14.04 0.20
C ILE A 53 1.12 -12.54 -0.03
N ALA A 54 0.26 -11.85 0.72
CA ALA A 54 0.19 -10.40 0.68
C ALA A 54 1.56 -9.77 1.03
N VAL A 55 2.20 -10.22 2.11
CA VAL A 55 3.52 -9.74 2.54
C VAL A 55 4.60 -10.07 1.50
N ASP A 56 4.65 -11.31 1.00
CA ASP A 56 5.62 -11.75 -0.03
C ASP A 56 5.49 -10.95 -1.33
N LYS A 57 4.26 -10.80 -1.83
CA LYS A 57 3.98 -10.09 -3.08
C LYS A 57 4.15 -8.58 -2.97
N SER A 58 4.12 -8.04 -1.75
CA SER A 58 4.50 -6.65 -1.49
C SER A 58 6.02 -6.40 -1.51
N GLY A 59 6.86 -7.46 -1.58
CA GLY A 59 8.31 -7.32 -1.47
C GLY A 59 8.77 -6.92 -0.06
N SER A 60 8.06 -7.39 0.98
CA SER A 60 8.30 -7.03 2.39
C SER A 60 8.08 -5.54 2.71
N LEU A 61 7.35 -4.82 1.86
CA LEU A 61 6.96 -3.44 2.08
C LEU A 61 5.99 -3.31 3.27
N ILE A 62 5.03 -4.23 3.34
CA ILE A 62 4.01 -4.29 4.39
C ILE A 62 4.30 -5.44 5.35
N SER A 63 3.82 -5.33 6.58
CA SER A 63 3.88 -6.38 7.59
C SER A 63 2.54 -7.12 7.73
N ALA A 64 2.55 -8.27 8.39
CA ALA A 64 1.32 -9.03 8.64
C ALA A 64 0.27 -8.24 9.45
N SER A 65 0.69 -7.25 10.25
CA SER A 65 -0.19 -6.33 10.98
C SER A 65 -1.01 -5.40 10.07
N ASP A 66 -0.50 -5.14 8.87
CA ASP A 66 -1.07 -4.18 7.93
C ASP A 66 -2.16 -4.83 7.07
N VAL A 67 -2.27 -6.16 7.12
CA VAL A 67 -3.19 -6.96 6.32
C VAL A 67 -4.35 -7.44 7.18
N THR A 68 -5.54 -6.98 6.86
CA THR A 68 -6.79 -7.44 7.46
C THR A 68 -7.57 -8.28 6.45
N VAL A 69 -7.83 -9.55 6.79
CA VAL A 69 -8.64 -10.45 5.96
C VAL A 69 -9.98 -10.68 6.62
N SER A 70 -11.06 -10.50 5.87
CA SER A 70 -12.44 -10.73 6.32
C SER A 70 -13.20 -11.56 5.29
N TYR A 71 -14.13 -12.37 5.78
CA TYR A 71 -14.96 -13.25 4.97
C TYR A 71 -16.43 -12.91 5.22
N SER A 72 -17.26 -12.87 4.19
CA SER A 72 -18.70 -12.64 4.36
C SER A 72 -19.37 -13.74 5.18
N ASP A 73 -18.85 -14.97 5.05
CA ASP A 73 -19.37 -16.16 5.73
C ASP A 73 -18.28 -16.79 6.61
N PRO A 74 -18.54 -17.07 7.90
CA PRO A 74 -17.56 -17.68 8.81
C PRO A 74 -17.09 -19.07 8.35
N ASN A 75 -17.95 -19.78 7.62
CA ASN A 75 -17.69 -21.11 7.10
C ASN A 75 -16.92 -21.12 5.78
N LYS A 76 -16.60 -19.94 5.22
CA LYS A 76 -15.79 -19.77 4.00
C LYS A 76 -16.28 -20.65 2.85
N VAL A 77 -17.59 -20.70 2.68
CA VAL A 77 -18.27 -21.54 1.69
C VAL A 77 -18.01 -21.02 0.28
N SER A 78 -17.90 -21.92 -0.69
CA SER A 78 -17.90 -21.58 -2.11
C SER A 78 -19.09 -20.66 -2.44
N GLY A 79 -18.84 -19.54 -3.10
CA GLY A 79 -19.80 -18.48 -3.39
C GLY A 79 -19.75 -17.28 -2.44
N SER A 80 -19.13 -17.40 -1.25
CA SER A 80 -18.94 -16.30 -0.31
C SER A 80 -17.82 -15.34 -0.76
N LEU A 81 -17.79 -14.12 -0.24
CA LEU A 81 -16.79 -13.11 -0.60
C LEU A 81 -15.64 -13.10 0.40
N ALA A 82 -14.42 -13.27 -0.11
CA ALA A 82 -13.20 -12.95 0.61
C ALA A 82 -12.82 -11.48 0.36
N THR A 83 -12.65 -10.72 1.43
CA THR A 83 -12.22 -9.31 1.40
C THR A 83 -10.86 -9.18 2.06
N VAL A 84 -9.85 -8.76 1.30
CA VAL A 84 -8.52 -8.45 1.79
C VAL A 84 -8.38 -6.94 1.81
N LYS A 85 -8.05 -6.40 2.98
CA LYS A 85 -7.76 -4.98 3.19
C LYS A 85 -6.31 -4.83 3.62
N ILE A 86 -5.58 -3.92 2.99
CA ILE A 86 -4.19 -3.60 3.32
C ILE A 86 -4.15 -2.13 3.71
N ASP A 87 -3.76 -1.84 4.95
CA ASP A 87 -3.61 -0.48 5.47
C ASP A 87 -2.13 -0.23 5.79
N TYR A 88 -1.45 0.54 4.95
CA TYR A 88 -0.02 0.85 5.12
C TYR A 88 0.20 2.33 5.38
N GLN A 89 0.98 2.65 6.42
CA GLN A 89 1.33 4.02 6.75
C GLN A 89 2.70 4.37 6.15
N ILE A 90 2.69 5.23 5.14
CA ILE A 90 3.92 5.70 4.51
C ILE A 90 4.41 7.00 5.19
N THR A 91 5.67 7.01 5.59
CA THR A 91 6.38 8.22 6.04
C THR A 91 7.08 8.90 4.88
N PHE A 92 7.11 10.23 4.88
CA PHE A 92 7.80 11.01 3.85
C PHE A 92 9.31 10.98 4.08
N LEU A 93 10.08 10.88 2.99
CA LEU A 93 11.54 10.85 3.06
C LEU A 93 12.10 12.27 3.15
N THR A 94 11.46 13.24 2.49
CA THR A 94 11.99 14.60 2.44
C THR A 94 11.54 15.42 3.66
N PRO A 95 12.48 16.10 4.35
CA PRO A 95 12.17 16.87 5.55
C PRO A 95 11.35 18.15 5.25
N ILE A 96 11.21 18.53 3.99
CA ILE A 96 10.39 19.67 3.57
C ILE A 96 8.90 19.31 3.61
N ILE A 97 8.55 18.06 3.28
CA ILE A 97 7.16 17.59 3.19
C ILE A 97 6.68 16.99 4.51
N GLN A 98 7.58 16.38 5.30
CA GLN A 98 7.26 15.79 6.60
C GLN A 98 6.46 16.70 7.56
N PRO A 99 6.74 18.01 7.71
CA PRO A 99 5.97 18.90 8.58
C PRO A 99 4.50 19.07 8.18
N PHE A 100 4.17 18.90 6.89
CA PHE A 100 2.79 19.00 6.39
C PHE A 100 1.99 17.73 6.65
N PHE A 101 2.67 16.59 6.87
CA PHE A 101 2.07 15.28 7.11
C PHE A 101 2.75 14.60 8.31
N PRO A 102 2.57 15.12 9.54
CA PRO A 102 3.34 14.70 10.72
C PRO A 102 3.09 13.24 11.12
N THR A 103 1.92 12.69 10.81
CA THR A 103 1.56 11.28 11.05
C THR A 103 1.83 10.39 9.84
N GLY A 104 2.46 10.90 8.78
CA GLY A 104 2.52 10.22 7.49
C GLY A 104 1.16 10.15 6.78
N LEU A 105 1.10 9.33 5.74
CA LEU A 105 -0.09 9.11 4.92
C LEU A 105 -0.51 7.63 5.01
N THR A 106 -1.78 7.37 5.32
CA THR A 106 -2.30 5.99 5.30
C THR A 106 -2.83 5.66 3.91
N LEU A 107 -2.26 4.64 3.28
CA LEU A 107 -2.70 4.08 2.02
C LEU A 107 -3.51 2.82 2.33
N SER A 108 -4.77 2.83 1.91
CA SER A 108 -5.70 1.73 2.11
C SER A 108 -6.07 1.14 0.75
N ASP A 109 -5.82 -0.16 0.58
CA ASP A 109 -6.34 -0.94 -0.54
C ASP A 109 -7.33 -1.99 -0.03
N THR A 110 -8.42 -2.21 -0.78
CA THR A 110 -9.41 -3.23 -0.45
C THR A 110 -9.79 -4.01 -1.70
N THR A 111 -9.39 -5.28 -1.73
CA THR A 111 -9.74 -6.19 -2.81
C THR A 111 -10.76 -7.23 -2.35
N LYS A 112 -11.78 -7.47 -3.16
CA LYS A 112 -12.83 -8.47 -2.91
C LYS A 112 -12.87 -9.50 -4.03
N MET A 113 -12.85 -10.79 -3.68
CA MET A 113 -12.99 -11.89 -4.63
C MET A 113 -13.96 -12.95 -4.09
N ARG A 114 -14.68 -13.62 -5.00
CA ARG A 114 -15.60 -14.71 -4.65
C ARG A 114 -14.81 -16.00 -4.45
N ILE A 115 -15.09 -16.72 -3.37
CA ILE A 115 -14.52 -18.04 -3.09
C ILE A 115 -15.13 -19.07 -4.05
N GLU A 116 -14.29 -19.89 -4.65
CA GLU A 116 -14.68 -20.97 -5.56
C GLU A 116 -14.76 -22.32 -4.84
#